data_AF-B7Q792-F1
#
_entry.id   AF-B7Q792-F1
#
_cell.length_a   1.000
_cell.length_b   1.000
_cell.length_c   1.000
_cell.angle_alpha   90.00
_cell.angle_beta   90.00
_cell.angle_gamma   90.00
#
_symmetry.space_group_name_H-M   'P 1'
#
loop_
_entity.id
_entity.type
_entity.pdbx_description
1 polymer ?
#
loop_
_entity_poly.entity_id
_entity_poly.type
_entity_poly.pdbx_seq_one_letter_code
_entity_poly.pdbx_strand_id
1 'polypeptide(L)'
;MSLEGGFDVAEGKKYEYEYHNALTILPHFDVIPLPNPELPEKVQLSVATVLASDSANQLNEQQAMAGTWDGEKRAVSKHSETLQQLDNGVKVPPHGWRCEMCNLTENLWMNLTDGAIMCGRKFFDGSGGNNHALDHYKRSGFPLAVKLGTINPDGADVYSYDEDDMVLDSNLTKHLEHFGIQISKMHKTDKSMVELEIDMNQRIGEWAVIQESGHQLVPLYGPSYTGLANLGNSCYLNSVMQVVLAIPEFQNKYYEDASRTFDNSPPDPTQDFTVQ
;
A
#
# COMPACT_ATOMS: atom_id res chain seq x y z
N MET A 1 -25.68 -10.89 -19.50
CA MET A 1 -26.31 -11.03 -18.17
C MET A 1 -25.20 -10.81 -17.17
N SER A 2 -25.16 -9.61 -16.60
CA SER A 2 -24.21 -9.25 -15.56
C SER A 2 -24.69 -9.86 -14.25
N LEU A 3 -23.83 -10.60 -13.57
CA LEU A 3 -24.14 -11.21 -12.27
C LEU A 3 -23.85 -10.18 -11.17
N GLU A 4 -24.90 -9.80 -10.45
CA GLU A 4 -24.83 -9.08 -9.18
C GLU A 4 -24.11 -9.95 -8.13
N GLY A 5 -23.21 -9.34 -7.35
CA GLY A 5 -22.68 -9.94 -6.12
C GLY A 5 -21.17 -10.22 -6.07
N GLY A 6 -20.38 -9.79 -7.06
CA GLY A 6 -18.92 -9.78 -6.95
C GLY A 6 -18.41 -8.56 -6.17
N PHE A 7 -17.30 -8.70 -5.44
CA PHE A 7 -16.57 -7.54 -4.92
C PHE A 7 -16.11 -6.67 -6.11
N ASP A 8 -16.80 -5.56 -6.30
CA ASP A 8 -16.51 -4.61 -7.36
C ASP A 8 -15.35 -3.70 -6.91
N VAL A 9 -14.13 -4.06 -7.32
CA VAL A 9 -12.92 -3.25 -7.03
C VAL A 9 -12.85 -2.02 -7.96
N ALA A 10 -13.90 -1.75 -8.76
CA ALA A 10 -13.97 -0.70 -9.76
C ALA A 10 -15.00 0.41 -9.44
N GLU A 11 -15.43 0.58 -8.19
CA GLU A 11 -16.22 1.75 -7.81
C GLU A 11 -15.34 2.81 -7.13
N GLY A 12 -15.00 3.84 -7.91
CA GLY A 12 -14.60 5.13 -7.34
C GLY A 12 -15.61 5.58 -6.28
N LYS A 13 -15.12 6.17 -5.19
CA LYS A 13 -15.86 6.63 -3.99
C LYS A 13 -17.38 6.69 -4.19
N LYS A 14 -18.09 5.63 -3.76
CA LYS A 14 -19.55 5.45 -3.90
C LYS A 14 -20.40 6.37 -2.99
N TYR A 15 -19.76 7.27 -2.25
CA TYR A 15 -20.39 8.09 -1.21
C TYR A 15 -19.88 9.53 -1.28
N GLU A 16 -20.82 10.47 -1.30
CA GLU A 16 -20.57 11.86 -0.96
C GLU A 16 -20.72 12.00 0.56
N TYR A 17 -19.71 12.58 1.21
CA TYR A 17 -19.73 12.85 2.64
C TYR A 17 -20.08 14.32 2.86
N GLU A 18 -21.12 14.57 3.65
CA GLU A 18 -21.47 15.90 4.15
C GLU A 18 -21.20 15.95 5.66
N TYR A 19 -20.41 16.94 6.10
CA TYR A 19 -20.03 17.09 7.50
C TYR A 19 -20.81 18.24 8.14
N HIS A 20 -21.54 17.94 9.21
CA HIS A 20 -22.25 18.95 10.02
C HIS A 20 -21.61 19.03 11.41
N ASN A 21 -21.12 20.21 11.77
CA ASN A 21 -20.44 20.44 13.05
C ASN A 21 -21.32 21.28 13.98
N ALA A 22 -21.31 20.95 15.28
CA ALA A 22 -21.99 21.72 16.31
C ALA A 22 -21.23 21.64 17.64
N LEU A 23 -21.37 22.67 18.48
CA LEU A 23 -20.90 22.69 19.85
C LEU A 23 -22.03 22.22 20.77
N THR A 24 -21.79 21.16 21.55
CA THR A 24 -22.77 20.60 22.49
C THR A 24 -22.31 20.80 23.93
N ILE A 25 -23.17 21.39 24.77
CA ILE A 25 -22.87 21.64 26.18
C ILE A 25 -23.61 20.62 27.05
N LEU A 26 -22.85 19.78 27.75
CA LEU A 26 -23.37 18.83 28.73
C LEU A 26 -23.61 19.49 30.09
N PRO A 27 -24.53 18.98 30.93
CA PRO A 27 -25.34 17.77 30.73
C PRO A 27 -26.65 18.00 29.98
N HIS A 28 -27.03 19.26 29.71
CA HIS A 28 -28.34 19.59 29.13
C HIS A 28 -28.44 19.33 27.62
N PHE A 29 -27.31 19.03 26.96
CA PHE A 29 -27.21 18.84 25.51
C PHE A 29 -27.67 20.09 24.73
N ASP A 30 -27.30 21.28 25.21
CA ASP A 30 -27.54 22.51 24.45
C ASP A 30 -26.65 22.50 23.21
N VAL A 31 -27.26 22.53 22.01
CA VAL A 31 -26.57 22.42 20.72
C VAL A 31 -26.50 23.78 20.02
N ILE A 32 -25.29 24.20 19.66
CA ILE A 32 -25.04 25.42 18.89
C ILE A 32 -24.43 25.02 17.53
N PRO A 33 -25.14 25.25 16.40
CA PRO A 33 -24.62 24.93 15.08
C PRO A 33 -23.32 25.70 14.76
N LEU A 34 -22.39 25.08 14.03
CA LEU A 34 -21.15 25.71 13.58
C LEU A 34 -21.13 25.84 12.04
N PRO A 35 -20.52 26.91 11.49
CA PRO A 35 -19.86 28.03 12.19
C PRO A 35 -20.87 29.01 12.81
N ASN A 36 -20.52 29.58 13.98
CA ASN A 36 -21.33 30.62 14.64
C ASN A 36 -20.45 31.82 15.06
N PRO A 37 -20.63 33.00 14.43
CA PRO A 37 -19.82 34.19 14.70
C PRO A 37 -20.15 34.87 16.04
N GLU A 38 -21.27 34.52 16.68
CA GLU A 38 -21.66 35.07 17.99
C GLU A 38 -20.92 34.41 19.15
N LEU A 39 -20.21 33.30 18.89
CA LEU A 39 -19.38 32.64 19.90
C LEU A 39 -18.16 33.51 20.26
N PRO A 40 -17.66 33.45 21.50
CA PRO A 40 -16.43 34.14 21.88
C PRO A 40 -15.25 33.74 20.99
N GLU A 41 -14.37 34.68 20.66
CA GLU A 41 -13.21 34.45 19.77
C GLU A 41 -12.36 33.25 20.19
N LYS A 42 -12.13 33.08 21.50
CA LYS A 42 -11.39 31.91 22.03
C LYS A 42 -12.05 30.58 21.65
N VAL A 43 -13.38 30.51 21.70
CA VAL A 43 -14.15 29.30 21.34
C VAL A 43 -14.07 29.07 19.84
N GLN A 44 -14.21 30.12 19.03
CA GLN A 44 -14.06 30.02 17.58
C GLN A 44 -12.67 29.49 17.18
N LEU A 45 -11.61 30.00 17.82
CA LEU A 45 -10.24 29.54 17.57
C LEU A 45 -10.04 28.08 17.97
N SER A 46 -10.54 27.66 19.14
CA SER A 46 -10.47 26.26 19.56
C SER A 46 -11.21 25.33 18.60
N VAL A 47 -12.42 25.71 18.15
CA VAL A 47 -13.19 24.95 17.15
C VAL A 47 -12.41 24.82 15.86
N ALA A 48 -11.85 25.92 15.34
CA ALA A 48 -11.06 25.90 14.11
C ALA A 48 -9.84 24.97 14.22
N THR A 49 -9.12 25.02 15.35
CA THR A 49 -7.98 24.14 15.59
C THR A 49 -8.38 22.66 15.64
N VAL A 50 -9.47 22.31 16.31
CA VAL A 50 -9.96 20.93 16.38
C VAL A 50 -10.39 20.42 15.00
N LEU A 51 -11.12 21.22 14.22
CA LEU A 51 -11.56 20.83 12.88
C LEU A 51 -10.43 20.73 11.86
N ALA A 52 -9.36 21.51 12.06
CA ALA A 52 -8.15 21.45 11.24
C ALA A 52 -7.14 20.39 11.71
N SER A 53 -7.35 19.77 12.87
CA SER A 53 -6.46 18.73 13.37
C SER A 53 -6.69 17.43 12.60
N ASP A 54 -5.61 16.82 12.12
CA ASP A 54 -5.70 15.54 11.44
C ASP A 54 -6.24 14.47 12.40
N SER A 55 -7.31 13.79 12.00
CA SER A 55 -7.85 12.69 12.80
C SER A 55 -6.82 11.56 12.90
N ALA A 56 -6.80 10.83 14.02
CA ALA A 56 -5.98 9.62 14.14
C ALA A 56 -6.23 8.63 12.99
N ASN A 57 -7.46 8.59 12.45
CA ASN A 57 -7.79 7.78 11.28
C ASN A 57 -7.12 8.30 9.99
N GLN A 58 -7.08 9.61 9.74
CA GLN A 58 -6.34 10.16 8.60
C GLN A 58 -4.84 9.99 8.76
N LEU A 59 -4.28 10.19 9.96
CA LEU A 59 -2.88 9.94 10.24
C LEU A 59 -2.55 8.45 10.09
N ASN A 60 -3.43 7.55 10.52
CA ASN A 60 -3.26 6.11 10.36
C ASN A 60 -3.45 5.66 8.91
N GLU A 61 -4.37 6.24 8.13
CA GLU A 61 -4.48 6.01 6.69
C GLU A 61 -3.25 6.53 5.95
N GLN A 62 -2.75 7.71 6.33
CA GLN A 62 -1.50 8.26 5.81
C GLN A 62 -0.29 7.41 6.22
N GLN A 63 -0.23 6.87 7.44
CA GLN A 63 0.83 5.96 7.92
C GLN A 63 0.71 4.57 7.28
N ALA A 64 -0.50 4.07 7.05
CA ALA A 64 -0.76 2.84 6.30
C ALA A 64 -0.35 3.00 4.83
N MET A 65 -0.48 4.21 4.26
CA MET A 65 0.10 4.55 2.95
C MET A 65 1.61 4.81 3.00
N ALA A 66 2.15 5.30 4.12
CA ALA A 66 3.55 5.70 4.25
C ALA A 66 4.48 4.62 4.86
N GLY A 67 3.95 3.44 5.19
CA GLY A 67 4.67 2.45 5.99
C GLY A 67 4.29 1.00 5.68
N THR A 68 3.91 0.69 4.44
CA THR A 68 3.79 -0.70 3.99
C THR A 68 5.17 -1.34 4.03
N TRP A 69 5.50 -2.03 5.14
CA TRP A 69 6.64 -2.94 5.26
C TRP A 69 7.90 -2.35 4.61
N ASP A 70 8.58 -1.44 5.32
CA ASP A 70 9.98 -1.11 5.02
C ASP A 70 10.84 -2.34 5.36
N GLY A 71 10.64 -3.41 4.59
CA GLY A 71 11.54 -4.54 4.49
C GLY A 71 12.83 -3.97 3.93
N GLU A 72 13.68 -3.54 4.86
CA GLU A 72 14.94 -2.82 4.67
C GLU A 72 14.79 -1.49 3.91
N LYS A 73 15.02 -0.38 4.62
CA LYS A 73 15.27 0.94 4.03
C LYS A 73 16.26 0.78 2.89
N ARG A 74 15.76 0.79 1.65
CA ARG A 74 16.56 0.50 0.45
C ARG A 74 17.83 1.31 0.47
N ALA A 75 18.97 0.63 0.36
CA ALA A 75 20.25 1.30 0.26
C ALA A 75 20.33 2.06 -1.07
N VAL A 76 21.01 3.20 -1.08
CA VAL A 76 21.38 3.86 -2.34
C VAL A 76 22.39 2.96 -3.04
N SER A 77 22.14 2.66 -4.32
CA SER A 77 23.04 1.80 -5.08
C SER A 77 24.42 2.43 -5.20
N LYS A 78 25.46 1.60 -5.05
CA LYS A 78 26.85 2.01 -5.33
C LYS A 78 27.08 2.45 -6.78
N HIS A 79 26.17 2.09 -7.69
CA HIS A 79 26.23 2.45 -9.11
C HIS A 79 25.48 3.73 -9.46
N SER A 80 24.63 4.26 -8.56
CA SER A 80 23.76 5.43 -8.78
C SER A 80 24.51 6.68 -9.29
N GLU A 81 25.73 6.94 -8.81
CA GLU A 81 26.51 8.11 -9.20
C GLU A 81 27.46 7.86 -10.38
N THR A 82 27.83 6.59 -10.60
CA THR A 82 28.88 6.20 -11.56
C THR A 82 28.33 5.49 -12.79
N LEU A 83 27.01 5.30 -12.87
CA LEU A 83 26.35 4.62 -13.97
C LEU A 83 26.64 5.34 -15.29
N GLN A 84 27.28 4.63 -16.21
CA GLN A 84 27.49 5.13 -17.57
C GLN A 84 26.32 4.69 -18.45
N GLN A 85 25.65 5.64 -19.07
CA GLN A 85 24.60 5.37 -20.06
C GLN A 85 25.19 5.45 -21.47
N LEU A 86 24.88 4.47 -22.31
CA LEU A 86 25.36 4.42 -23.68
C LEU A 86 24.59 5.44 -24.54
N ASP A 87 25.32 6.15 -25.41
CA ASP A 87 24.72 7.03 -26.42
C ASP A 87 24.43 6.23 -27.70
N ASN A 88 23.51 5.26 -27.58
CA ASN A 88 23.11 4.34 -28.65
C ASN A 88 21.85 4.81 -29.41
N GLY A 89 21.34 6.01 -29.11
CA GLY A 89 20.18 6.61 -29.76
C GLY A 89 18.82 6.00 -29.36
N VAL A 90 18.78 5.12 -28.36
CA VAL A 90 17.52 4.50 -27.90
C VAL A 90 16.62 5.54 -27.24
N LYS A 91 15.34 5.55 -27.64
CA LYS A 91 14.27 6.30 -26.99
C LYS A 91 13.13 5.37 -26.65
N VAL A 92 12.70 5.42 -25.40
CA VAL A 92 11.69 4.50 -24.87
C VAL A 92 10.32 5.18 -24.90
N PRO A 93 9.31 4.58 -25.55
CA PRO A 93 7.96 5.16 -25.59
C PRO A 93 7.35 5.18 -24.18
N PRO A 94 6.33 6.00 -23.92
CA PRO A 94 5.69 6.09 -22.61
C PRO A 94 4.79 4.90 -22.25
N HIS A 95 4.45 4.04 -23.22
CA HIS A 95 3.61 2.85 -23.02
C HIS A 95 3.80 1.86 -24.18
N GLY A 96 3.14 0.70 -24.09
CA GLY A 96 3.15 -0.32 -25.16
C GLY A 96 4.45 -1.12 -25.23
N TRP A 97 5.17 -1.21 -24.13
CA TRP A 97 6.42 -1.94 -24.04
C TRP A 97 6.20 -3.44 -24.22
N ARG A 98 7.22 -4.10 -24.78
CA ARG A 98 7.29 -5.54 -24.90
C ARG A 98 8.71 -5.97 -24.64
N CYS A 99 8.88 -7.14 -24.02
CA CYS A 99 10.18 -7.76 -23.92
C CYS A 99 10.78 -7.95 -25.32
N GLU A 100 12.05 -7.63 -25.49
CA GLU A 100 12.74 -7.79 -26.78
C GLU A 100 12.97 -9.26 -27.16
N MET A 101 12.99 -10.16 -26.18
CA MET A 101 13.30 -11.59 -26.34
C MET A 101 12.06 -12.50 -26.34
N CYS A 102 10.88 -11.99 -25.99
CA CYS A 102 9.64 -12.77 -25.98
C CYS A 102 8.39 -11.88 -26.13
N ASN A 103 7.19 -12.46 -25.99
CA ASN A 103 5.93 -11.75 -26.21
C ASN A 103 5.33 -11.11 -24.95
N LEU A 104 6.04 -11.11 -23.82
CA LEU A 104 5.53 -10.51 -22.58
C LEU A 104 5.48 -8.99 -22.67
N THR A 105 4.37 -8.44 -22.19
CA THR A 105 4.07 -6.99 -22.13
C THR A 105 3.99 -6.46 -20.70
N GLU A 106 4.10 -7.34 -19.70
CA GLU A 106 4.00 -7.04 -18.27
C GLU A 106 5.27 -7.51 -17.53
N ASN A 107 5.50 -6.98 -16.33
CA ASN A 107 6.71 -7.26 -15.53
C ASN A 107 8.00 -7.00 -16.34
N LEU A 108 8.05 -5.83 -16.96
CA LEU A 108 9.15 -5.40 -17.82
C LEU A 108 10.11 -4.49 -17.07
N TRP A 109 11.39 -4.77 -17.28
CA TRP A 109 12.52 -4.09 -16.68
C TRP A 109 13.34 -3.46 -17.79
N MET A 110 13.57 -2.16 -17.70
CA MET A 110 14.43 -1.42 -18.60
C MET A 110 15.79 -1.25 -17.96
N ASN A 111 16.85 -1.68 -18.64
CA ASN A 111 18.21 -1.47 -18.15
C ASN A 111 18.60 0.00 -18.29
N LEU A 112 19.13 0.60 -17.22
CA LEU A 112 19.45 2.02 -17.17
C LEU A 112 20.74 2.39 -17.93
N THR A 113 21.55 1.42 -18.36
CA THR A 113 22.76 1.66 -19.15
C THR A 113 22.48 1.76 -20.65
N ASP A 114 21.68 0.87 -21.22
CA ASP A 114 21.49 0.78 -22.68
C ASP A 114 20.04 0.93 -23.16
N GLY A 115 19.08 0.98 -22.23
CA GLY A 115 17.65 1.13 -22.53
C GLY A 115 16.97 -0.16 -22.96
N ALA A 116 17.63 -1.31 -22.90
CA ALA A 116 17.05 -2.60 -23.30
C ALA A 116 15.88 -3.00 -22.40
N ILE A 117 14.77 -3.46 -22.99
CA ILE A 117 13.54 -3.82 -22.27
C ILE A 117 13.38 -5.34 -22.23
N MET A 118 13.43 -5.90 -21.01
CA MET A 118 13.44 -7.34 -20.78
C MET A 118 12.44 -7.75 -19.70
N CYS A 119 11.84 -8.93 -19.82
CA CYS A 119 10.95 -9.44 -18.78
C CYS A 119 11.71 -9.91 -17.53
N GLY A 120 11.06 -9.80 -16.38
CA GLY A 120 11.60 -10.16 -15.07
C GLY A 120 11.86 -11.64 -14.84
N ARG A 121 12.08 -12.01 -13.57
CA ARG A 121 12.40 -13.38 -13.17
C ARG A 121 11.21 -14.33 -13.32
N LYS A 122 11.51 -15.61 -13.57
CA LYS A 122 10.51 -16.68 -13.60
C LYS A 122 10.22 -17.18 -12.19
N PHE A 123 8.95 -17.24 -11.80
CA PHE A 123 8.54 -17.83 -10.52
C PHE A 123 8.41 -19.36 -10.63
N PHE A 124 8.49 -20.04 -9.49
CA PHE A 124 8.52 -21.51 -9.44
C PHE A 124 7.17 -22.14 -9.85
N ASP A 125 6.08 -21.41 -9.72
CA ASP A 125 4.73 -21.79 -10.14
C ASP A 125 4.49 -21.65 -11.66
N GLY A 126 5.51 -21.19 -12.39
CA GLY A 126 5.48 -20.97 -13.83
C GLY A 126 4.98 -19.58 -14.25
N SER A 127 4.55 -18.73 -13.31
CA SER A 127 4.17 -17.34 -13.54
C SER A 127 5.39 -16.40 -13.55
N GLY A 128 5.16 -15.10 -13.83
CA GLY A 128 6.21 -14.08 -13.86
C GLY A 128 6.82 -13.87 -15.25
N GLY A 129 8.14 -13.67 -15.29
CA GLY A 129 8.89 -13.48 -16.54
C GLY A 129 9.69 -14.71 -16.97
N ASN A 130 10.57 -14.53 -17.96
CA ASN A 130 11.42 -15.59 -18.53
C ASN A 130 12.91 -15.38 -18.22
N ASN A 131 13.26 -14.62 -17.19
CA ASN A 131 14.64 -14.29 -16.77
C ASN A 131 15.48 -13.46 -17.77
N HIS A 132 14.88 -12.93 -18.84
CA HIS A 132 15.63 -12.20 -19.87
C HIS A 132 16.39 -10.99 -19.34
N ALA A 133 15.88 -10.29 -18.32
CA ALA A 133 16.57 -9.15 -17.73
C ALA A 133 17.83 -9.57 -16.96
N LEU A 134 17.78 -10.70 -16.24
CA LEU A 134 18.94 -11.30 -15.58
C LEU A 134 19.95 -11.84 -16.60
N ASP A 135 19.48 -12.48 -17.67
CA ASP A 135 20.35 -12.99 -18.72
C ASP A 135 21.02 -11.84 -19.50
N HIS A 136 20.34 -10.71 -19.64
CA HIS A 136 20.90 -9.49 -20.20
C HIS A 136 22.05 -8.96 -19.33
N TYR A 137 21.84 -8.86 -18.02
CA TYR A 137 22.91 -8.49 -17.08
C TYR A 137 24.11 -9.44 -17.16
N LYS A 138 23.89 -10.76 -17.17
CA LYS A 138 24.99 -11.75 -17.27
C LYS A 138 25.84 -11.61 -18.53
N ARG A 139 25.29 -11.08 -19.63
CA ARG A 139 26.02 -10.87 -20.89
C ARG A 139 26.71 -9.50 -20.97
N SER A 140 26.07 -8.47 -20.44
CA SER A 140 26.52 -7.06 -20.59
C SER A 140 27.32 -6.54 -19.39
N GLY A 141 27.01 -7.02 -18.19
CA GLY A 141 27.49 -6.46 -16.93
C GLY A 141 26.76 -5.17 -16.48
N PHE A 142 25.65 -4.79 -17.13
CA PHE A 142 24.97 -3.53 -16.82
C PHE A 142 24.08 -3.64 -15.57
N PRO A 143 24.43 -2.94 -14.46
CA PRO A 143 24.01 -3.36 -13.12
C PRO A 143 22.57 -2.96 -12.76
N LEU A 144 22.07 -1.83 -13.25
CA LEU A 144 20.79 -1.25 -12.80
C LEU A 144 19.68 -1.42 -13.83
N ALA A 145 18.51 -1.82 -13.37
CA ALA A 145 17.29 -1.86 -14.16
C ALA A 145 16.11 -1.28 -13.38
N VAL A 146 15.25 -0.53 -14.07
CA VAL A 146 14.02 0.05 -13.52
C VAL A 146 12.80 -0.72 -14.03
N LYS A 147 11.83 -0.98 -13.16
CA LYS A 147 10.56 -1.61 -13.53
C LYS A 147 9.64 -0.57 -14.19
N LEU A 148 9.31 -0.77 -15.46
CA LEU A 148 8.67 0.27 -16.28
C LEU A 148 7.28 0.69 -15.76
N GLY A 149 6.45 -0.27 -15.33
CA GLY A 149 5.12 0.04 -14.85
C GLY A 149 5.05 0.65 -13.44
N THR A 150 6.17 0.81 -12.72
CA THR A 150 6.15 1.42 -11.37
C THR A 150 6.54 2.90 -11.37
N ILE A 151 7.00 3.43 -12.51
CA ILE A 151 7.47 4.81 -12.64
C ILE A 151 6.32 5.79 -12.42
N ASN A 152 6.51 6.71 -11.48
CA ASN A 152 5.57 7.78 -11.13
C ASN A 152 6.37 9.00 -10.59
N PRO A 153 5.73 10.16 -10.34
CA PRO A 153 6.45 11.37 -9.92
C PRO A 153 7.23 11.23 -8.61
N ASP A 154 6.85 10.30 -7.73
CA ASP A 154 7.50 10.05 -6.44
C ASP A 154 8.69 9.06 -6.56
N GLY A 155 8.81 8.34 -7.67
CA GLY A 155 9.94 7.43 -7.93
C GLY A 155 9.58 6.21 -8.78
N ALA A 156 10.44 5.19 -8.70
CA ALA A 156 10.23 3.90 -9.35
C ALA A 156 10.95 2.77 -8.59
N ASP A 157 10.58 1.53 -8.90
CA ASP A 157 11.30 0.35 -8.43
C ASP A 157 12.57 0.14 -9.27
N VAL A 158 13.74 0.26 -8.63
CA VAL A 158 15.06 0.00 -9.23
C VAL A 158 15.67 -1.22 -8.58
N TYR A 159 16.19 -2.12 -9.41
CA TYR A 159 16.88 -3.33 -8.97
C TYR A 159 18.34 -3.29 -9.43
N SER A 160 19.24 -3.67 -8.53
CA SER A 160 20.66 -3.83 -8.81
C SER A 160 20.99 -5.31 -8.91
N TYR A 161 21.39 -5.76 -10.09
CA TYR A 161 21.82 -7.14 -10.29
C TYR A 161 23.19 -7.44 -9.66
N ASP A 162 24.00 -6.41 -9.44
CA ASP A 162 25.32 -6.55 -8.81
C ASP A 162 25.23 -6.57 -7.28
N GLU A 163 24.22 -5.91 -6.71
CA GLU A 163 23.92 -5.96 -5.27
C GLU A 163 22.87 -7.04 -4.94
N ASP A 164 22.28 -7.66 -5.97
CA ASP A 164 21.17 -8.64 -5.93
C ASP A 164 19.96 -8.17 -5.12
N ASP A 165 19.71 -6.85 -5.10
CA ASP A 165 18.74 -6.21 -4.20
C ASP A 165 17.99 -5.03 -4.85
N MET A 166 16.86 -4.66 -4.26
CA MET A 166 16.12 -3.43 -4.54
C MET A 166 16.88 -2.23 -3.96
N VAL A 167 17.16 -1.24 -4.81
CA VAL A 167 18.02 -0.10 -4.46
C VAL A 167 17.34 1.23 -4.73
N LEU A 168 17.88 2.30 -4.14
CA LEU A 168 17.57 3.67 -4.53
C LEU A 168 18.59 4.16 -5.55
N ASP A 169 18.10 4.82 -6.60
CA ASP A 169 18.92 5.55 -7.56
C ASP A 169 18.72 7.06 -7.34
N SER A 170 19.73 7.70 -6.75
CA SER A 170 19.75 9.14 -6.47
C SER A 170 19.65 10.00 -7.73
N ASN A 171 20.00 9.45 -8.90
CA ASN A 171 19.96 10.14 -10.19
C ASN A 171 18.89 9.58 -11.12
N LEU A 172 17.89 8.85 -10.60
CA LEU A 172 16.87 8.17 -11.40
C LEU A 172 16.22 9.08 -12.46
N THR A 173 15.84 10.31 -12.08
CA THR A 173 15.24 11.27 -13.02
C THR A 173 16.15 11.54 -14.22
N LYS A 174 17.45 11.76 -14.00
CA LYS A 174 18.42 11.99 -15.07
C LYS A 174 18.60 10.74 -15.92
N HIS A 175 18.68 9.57 -15.30
CA HIS A 175 18.84 8.31 -16.02
C HIS A 175 17.63 7.99 -16.91
N LEU A 176 16.42 8.31 -16.46
CA LEU A 176 15.19 8.17 -17.24
C LEU A 176 15.11 9.20 -18.39
N GLU A 177 15.52 10.44 -18.14
CA GLU A 177 15.53 11.52 -19.14
C GLU A 177 16.45 11.19 -20.34
N HIS A 178 17.56 10.49 -20.11
CA HIS A 178 18.46 10.01 -21.17
C HIS A 178 17.71 9.21 -22.25
N PHE A 179 16.79 8.34 -21.83
CA PHE A 179 15.95 7.54 -22.72
C PHE A 179 14.66 8.25 -23.16
N GLY A 180 14.46 9.52 -22.77
CA GLY A 180 13.31 10.34 -23.14
C GLY A 180 12.08 10.16 -22.24
N ILE A 181 12.24 9.52 -21.07
CA ILE A 181 11.14 9.31 -20.12
C ILE A 181 11.09 10.49 -19.15
N GLN A 182 10.01 11.26 -19.18
CA GLN A 182 9.75 12.34 -18.23
C GLN A 182 8.94 11.79 -17.05
N ILE A 183 9.60 11.60 -15.90
CA ILE A 183 9.00 10.98 -14.71
C ILE A 183 7.70 11.68 -14.26
N SER A 184 7.60 13.00 -14.42
CA SER A 184 6.43 13.81 -14.08
C SER A 184 5.16 13.50 -14.91
N LYS A 185 5.31 12.82 -16.06
CA LYS A 185 4.19 12.41 -16.93
C LYS A 185 3.82 10.94 -16.76
N MET A 186 4.61 10.20 -15.98
CA MET A 186 4.39 8.78 -15.76
C MET A 186 3.40 8.56 -14.62
N HIS A 187 2.67 7.46 -14.70
CA HIS A 187 1.74 7.00 -13.66
C HIS A 187 1.94 5.50 -13.49
N LYS A 188 1.86 5.04 -12.24
CA LYS A 188 2.02 3.63 -11.90
C LYS A 188 0.93 2.80 -12.60
N THR A 189 1.35 1.81 -13.37
CA THR A 189 0.51 0.90 -14.18
C THR A 189 0.74 -0.57 -13.85
N ASP A 190 1.84 -0.92 -13.18
CA ASP A 190 2.13 -2.25 -12.66
C ASP A 190 2.27 -2.24 -11.13
N LYS A 191 2.04 -3.42 -10.53
CA LYS A 191 2.35 -3.66 -9.12
C LYS A 191 3.86 -3.51 -8.85
N SER A 192 4.23 -2.92 -7.72
CA SER A 192 5.61 -2.90 -7.23
C SER A 192 6.11 -4.30 -6.90
N MET A 193 7.42 -4.49 -6.73
CA MET A 193 7.95 -5.79 -6.30
C MET A 193 7.42 -6.19 -4.91
N VAL A 194 7.32 -5.23 -4.00
CA VAL A 194 6.73 -5.45 -2.67
C VAL A 194 5.27 -5.88 -2.77
N GLU A 195 4.47 -5.24 -3.63
CA GLU A 195 3.08 -5.64 -3.86
C GLU A 195 2.96 -7.04 -4.46
N LEU A 196 3.89 -7.42 -5.34
CA LEU A 196 3.95 -8.79 -5.88
C LEU A 196 4.36 -9.81 -4.83
N GLU A 197 5.31 -9.48 -3.94
CA GLU A 197 5.73 -10.35 -2.84
C GLU A 197 4.60 -10.55 -1.82
N ILE A 198 3.84 -9.50 -1.50
CA ILE A 198 2.64 -9.59 -0.66
C ILE A 198 1.58 -10.48 -1.33
N ASP A 199 1.29 -10.26 -2.61
CA ASP A 199 0.32 -11.06 -3.38
C ASP A 199 0.78 -12.53 -3.49
N MET A 200 2.08 -12.78 -3.67
CA MET A 200 2.65 -14.12 -3.73
C MET A 200 2.61 -14.81 -2.37
N ASN A 201 2.94 -14.12 -1.27
CA ASN A 201 2.80 -14.64 0.09
C ASN A 201 1.34 -14.94 0.46
N GLN A 202 0.39 -14.16 -0.07
CA GLN A 202 -1.04 -14.46 0.07
C GLN A 202 -1.46 -15.69 -0.77
N ARG A 203 -0.84 -15.92 -1.93
CA ARG A 203 -1.23 -16.99 -2.87
C ARG A 203 -0.51 -18.32 -2.67
N ILE A 204 0.73 -18.30 -2.19
CA ILE A 204 1.61 -19.46 -2.21
C ILE A 204 1.93 -19.91 -0.79
N GLY A 205 1.45 -21.11 -0.45
CA GLY A 205 2.01 -21.92 0.63
C GLY A 205 0.95 -22.57 1.52
N GLU A 206 0.12 -21.75 2.17
CA GLU A 206 -0.86 -22.25 3.16
C GLU A 206 -2.27 -21.66 2.98
N TRP A 207 -2.42 -20.46 2.42
CA TRP A 207 -3.71 -19.77 2.31
C TRP A 207 -4.62 -20.32 1.20
N ALA A 208 -4.08 -20.77 0.06
CA ALA A 208 -4.90 -21.31 -1.03
C ALA A 208 -5.67 -22.59 -0.64
N VAL A 209 -5.11 -23.38 0.30
CA VAL A 209 -5.75 -24.59 0.83
C VAL A 209 -6.78 -24.23 1.92
N ILE A 210 -6.51 -23.18 2.71
CA ILE A 210 -7.42 -22.72 3.78
C ILE A 210 -8.60 -21.90 3.23
N GLN A 211 -8.41 -21.13 2.15
CA GLN A 211 -9.43 -20.24 1.59
C GLN A 211 -10.37 -20.88 0.56
N GLU A 212 -10.27 -22.19 0.32
CA GLU A 212 -11.11 -22.90 -0.67
C GLU A 212 -11.15 -22.19 -2.04
N SER A 213 -10.04 -21.62 -2.48
CA SER A 213 -9.99 -20.72 -3.64
C SER A 213 -10.63 -21.37 -4.89
N GLY A 214 -11.75 -20.78 -5.35
CA GLY A 214 -12.61 -21.32 -6.42
C GLY A 214 -14.02 -21.72 -5.95
N HIS A 215 -14.29 -21.75 -4.64
CA HIS A 215 -15.62 -21.97 -4.08
C HIS A 215 -16.33 -20.65 -3.78
N GLN A 216 -17.61 -20.58 -4.15
CA GLN A 216 -18.46 -19.45 -3.80
C GLN A 216 -18.95 -19.65 -2.36
N LEU A 217 -18.24 -19.09 -1.39
CA LEU A 217 -18.60 -19.17 0.02
C LEU A 217 -19.86 -18.34 0.32
N VAL A 218 -20.67 -18.82 1.27
CA VAL A 218 -21.84 -18.08 1.75
C VAL A 218 -21.38 -16.99 2.73
N PRO A 219 -21.67 -15.71 2.48
CA PRO A 219 -21.32 -14.65 3.42
C PRO A 219 -22.10 -14.80 4.72
N LEU A 220 -21.38 -14.67 5.85
CA LEU A 220 -21.96 -14.75 7.19
C LEU A 220 -22.04 -13.36 7.83
N TYR A 221 -23.05 -13.17 8.67
CA TYR A 221 -23.32 -11.92 9.38
C TYR A 221 -23.81 -12.22 10.80
N GLY A 222 -23.57 -11.29 11.73
CA GLY A 222 -24.05 -11.39 13.11
C GLY A 222 -22.91 -11.36 14.14
N PRO A 223 -23.25 -11.52 15.44
CA PRO A 223 -22.25 -11.57 16.51
C PRO A 223 -21.18 -12.61 16.23
N SER A 224 -19.92 -12.26 16.49
CA SER A 224 -18.74 -13.11 16.25
C SER A 224 -18.42 -13.41 14.76
N TYR A 225 -19.11 -12.79 13.80
CA TYR A 225 -18.81 -12.89 12.36
C TYR A 225 -18.36 -11.56 11.75
N THR A 226 -17.84 -10.65 12.56
CA THR A 226 -17.36 -9.34 12.10
C THR A 226 -15.97 -9.46 11.49
N GLY A 227 -15.83 -9.10 10.21
CA GLY A 227 -14.53 -9.00 9.56
C GLY A 227 -13.71 -7.83 10.13
N LEU A 228 -12.39 -8.01 10.25
CA LEU A 228 -11.47 -6.95 10.64
C LEU A 228 -10.84 -6.33 9.39
N ALA A 229 -10.94 -5.01 9.26
CA ALA A 229 -10.32 -4.28 8.16
C ALA A 229 -8.79 -4.43 8.20
N ASN A 230 -8.17 -4.53 7.02
CA ASN A 230 -6.71 -4.52 6.92
C ASN A 230 -6.23 -3.06 6.93
N LEU A 231 -5.33 -2.74 7.86
CA LEU A 231 -4.78 -1.39 8.05
C LEU A 231 -3.36 -1.25 7.50
N GLY A 232 -2.99 -2.08 6.50
CA GLY A 232 -1.64 -2.19 5.97
C GLY A 232 -0.85 -3.27 6.70
N ASN A 233 -0.61 -4.42 6.04
CA ASN A 233 0.07 -5.60 6.58
C ASN A 233 -0.50 -6.16 7.90
N SER A 234 -1.68 -5.74 8.35
CA SER A 234 -2.26 -6.15 9.63
C SER A 234 -2.98 -7.51 9.58
N CYS A 235 -2.83 -8.29 8.51
CA CYS A 235 -3.55 -9.57 8.35
C CYS A 235 -3.17 -10.60 9.41
N TYR A 236 -1.92 -10.61 9.86
CA TYR A 236 -1.46 -11.48 10.96
C TYR A 236 -2.18 -11.12 12.27
N LEU A 237 -2.29 -9.82 12.56
CA LEU A 237 -2.98 -9.33 13.75
C LEU A 237 -4.47 -9.69 13.67
N ASN A 238 -5.12 -9.43 12.53
CA ASN A 238 -6.52 -9.76 12.33
C ASN A 238 -6.79 -11.25 12.54
N SER A 239 -5.91 -12.12 12.03
CA SER A 239 -6.04 -13.57 12.19
C SER A 239 -5.91 -14.01 13.65
N VAL A 240 -4.93 -13.48 14.39
CA VAL A 240 -4.74 -13.76 15.82
C VAL A 240 -5.93 -13.24 16.63
N MET A 241 -6.37 -12.00 16.38
CA MET A 241 -7.48 -11.39 17.11
C MET A 241 -8.78 -12.14 16.91
N GLN A 242 -9.09 -12.62 15.70
CA GLN A 242 -10.28 -13.44 15.45
C GLN A 242 -10.29 -14.73 16.28
N VAL A 243 -9.14 -15.37 16.45
CA VAL A 243 -9.02 -16.58 17.29
C VAL A 243 -9.15 -16.22 18.76
N VAL A 244 -8.43 -15.21 19.23
CA VAL A 244 -8.42 -14.80 20.64
C VAL A 244 -9.81 -14.34 21.10
N LEU A 245 -10.52 -13.57 20.28
CA LEU A 245 -11.87 -13.08 20.57
C LEU A 245 -12.93 -14.19 20.55
N ALA A 246 -12.62 -15.37 20.02
CA ALA A 246 -13.50 -16.55 20.08
C ALA A 246 -13.32 -17.37 21.38
N ILE A 247 -12.32 -17.05 22.21
CA ILE A 247 -12.03 -17.75 23.47
C ILE A 247 -12.97 -17.21 24.58
N PRO A 248 -13.80 -18.05 25.22
CA PRO A 248 -14.77 -17.61 26.22
C PRO A 248 -14.15 -16.86 27.40
N GLU A 249 -12.96 -17.27 27.87
CA GLU A 249 -12.26 -16.62 28.96
C GLU A 249 -11.83 -15.19 28.61
N PHE A 250 -11.45 -14.97 27.35
CA PHE A 250 -11.10 -13.65 26.85
C PHE A 250 -12.35 -12.75 26.73
N GLN A 251 -13.45 -13.31 26.22
CA GLN A 251 -14.74 -12.62 26.15
C GLN A 251 -15.23 -12.22 27.55
N ASN A 252 -15.18 -13.13 28.52
CA ASN A 252 -15.56 -12.82 29.89
C ASN A 252 -14.71 -11.68 30.48
N LYS A 253 -13.39 -11.68 30.21
CA LYS A 253 -12.47 -10.70 30.77
C LYS A 253 -12.59 -9.30 30.14
N TYR A 254 -12.78 -9.22 28.83
CA TYR A 254 -12.70 -7.95 28.08
C TYR A 254 -14.03 -7.45 27.53
N TYR A 255 -15.03 -8.32 27.36
CA TYR A 255 -16.36 -7.93 26.87
C TYR A 255 -17.39 -7.86 28.00
N GLU A 256 -17.56 -8.93 28.79
CA GLU A 256 -18.57 -8.95 29.86
C GLU A 256 -18.24 -7.95 30.98
N ASP A 257 -16.96 -7.77 31.31
CA ASP A 257 -16.47 -6.79 32.28
C ASP A 257 -16.25 -5.37 31.69
N ALA A 258 -16.59 -5.13 30.41
CA ALA A 258 -16.24 -3.90 29.70
C ALA A 258 -16.75 -2.63 30.39
N SER A 259 -18.00 -2.61 30.88
CA SER A 259 -18.55 -1.45 31.58
C SER A 259 -17.71 -1.05 32.79
N ARG A 260 -17.27 -2.04 33.58
CA ARG A 260 -16.41 -1.78 34.73
C ARG A 260 -15.03 -1.29 34.29
N THR A 261 -14.48 -1.82 33.21
CA THR A 261 -13.21 -1.35 32.64
C THR A 261 -13.32 0.12 32.24
N PHE A 262 -14.39 0.51 31.56
CA PHE A 262 -14.63 1.89 31.14
C PHE A 262 -14.87 2.84 32.32
N ASP A 263 -15.62 2.42 33.34
CA ASP A 263 -15.85 3.22 34.54
C ASP A 263 -14.56 3.51 35.32
N ASN A 264 -13.55 2.64 35.19
CA ASN A 264 -12.25 2.77 35.85
C ASN A 264 -11.14 3.25 34.91
N SER A 265 -11.47 3.71 33.69
CA SER A 265 -10.46 4.09 32.71
C SER A 265 -9.69 5.34 33.13
N PRO A 266 -8.40 5.46 32.75
CA PRO A 266 -7.66 6.71 32.93
C PRO A 266 -8.28 7.85 32.10
N PRO A 267 -7.91 9.12 32.38
CA PRO A 267 -8.41 10.28 31.62
C PRO A 267 -8.13 10.21 30.11
N ASP A 268 -7.03 9.55 29.71
CA ASP A 268 -6.75 9.22 28.32
C ASP A 268 -6.90 7.70 28.10
N PRO A 269 -8.07 7.24 27.65
CA PRO A 269 -8.33 5.82 27.43
C PRO A 269 -7.62 5.26 26.19
N THR A 270 -7.10 6.11 25.29
CA THR A 270 -6.50 5.66 24.02
C THR A 270 -5.18 4.92 24.20
N GLN A 271 -4.52 5.13 25.35
CA GLN A 271 -3.24 4.50 25.70
C GLN A 271 -3.40 3.35 26.70
N ASP A 272 -4.63 3.03 27.12
CA ASP A 272 -4.88 1.98 28.10
C ASP A 272 -5.12 0.63 27.41
N PHE A 273 -4.25 -0.33 27.69
CA PHE A 273 -4.31 -1.67 27.09
C PHE A 273 -5.61 -2.42 27.37
N THR A 274 -6.25 -2.23 28.52
CA THR A 274 -7.46 -2.99 28.87
C THR A 274 -8.70 -2.38 28.21
N VAL A 275 -8.66 -1.07 27.96
CA VAL A 275 -9.73 -0.33 27.29
C VAL A 275 -9.70 -0.51 25.77
N GLN A 276 -8.51 -0.58 25.17
CA GLN A 276 -8.32 -0.83 23.72
C GLN A 276 -8.56 -2.29 23.35
#